data_AF-A0A4D4K6F0-F1
#
_entry.id   AF-A0A4D4K6F0-F1
#
_cell.length_a   1.000
_cell.length_b   1.000
_cell.length_c   1.000
_cell.angle_alpha   90.00
_cell.angle_beta   90.00
_cell.angle_gamma   90.00
#
_symmetry.space_group_name_H-M   'P 1'
#
loop_
_entity.id
_entity.type
_entity.pdbx_description
1 polymer ?
#
loop_
_entity_poly.entity_id
_entity_poly.type
_entity_poly.pdbx_seq_one_letter_code
_entity_poly.pdbx_strand_id
1 'polypeptide(L)'
;MDVRQLEYFLAVVDHGGFNRAASALYLSQPSLSQAIRALERDLGSDLFHRIGRRAVLTDAGTALIAPAREAVRSLQLARASVESVHGLRGAGWTSRPRPHRPSSR
;
A
#
# COMPACT_ATOMS: atom_id res chain seq x y z
N MET A 1 -5.54 9.48 11.20
CA MET A 1 -5.53 8.47 10.13
C MET A 1 -4.21 8.55 9.38
N ASP A 2 -3.65 7.40 8.93
CA ASP A 2 -2.53 7.33 7.99
C ASP A 2 -2.77 6.23 6.91
N VAL A 3 -2.10 6.33 5.76
CA VAL A 3 -2.24 5.44 4.61
C VAL A 3 -2.00 3.97 4.97
N ARG A 4 -1.08 3.69 5.89
CA ARG A 4 -0.79 2.31 6.34
C ARG A 4 -2.00 1.68 7.03
N GLN A 5 -2.78 2.48 7.74
CA GLN A 5 -4.02 2.00 8.36
C GLN A 5 -5.09 1.71 7.30
N LEU A 6 -5.12 2.47 6.21
CA LEU A 6 -5.99 2.20 5.06
C LEU A 6 -5.58 0.93 4.33
N GLU A 7 -4.29 0.69 4.13
CA GLU A 7 -3.76 -0.57 3.57
C GLU A 7 -4.16 -1.77 4.43
N TYR A 8 -4.05 -1.64 5.76
CA TYR A 8 -4.47 -2.69 6.70
C TYR A 8 -5.98 -2.94 6.67
N PHE A 9 -6.78 -1.87 6.61
CA PHE A 9 -8.23 -1.98 6.48
C PHE A 9 -8.61 -2.72 5.19
N LEU A 10 -8.04 -2.32 4.06
CA LEU A 10 -8.25 -2.98 2.77
C LEU A 10 -7.79 -4.43 2.79
N ALA A 11 -6.68 -4.75 3.45
CA ALA A 11 -6.24 -6.13 3.59
C ALA A 11 -7.25 -6.99 4.38
N VAL A 12 -7.86 -6.46 5.45
CA VAL A 12 -8.91 -7.17 6.19
C VAL A 12 -10.13 -7.42 5.31
N VAL A 13 -10.50 -6.45 4.45
CA VAL A 13 -11.59 -6.58 3.47
C VAL A 13 -11.26 -7.64 2.42
N ASP A 14 -10.11 -7.53 1.76
CA ASP A 14 -9.68 -8.38 0.64
C ASP A 14 -9.47 -9.83 1.09
N HIS A 15 -8.99 -10.04 2.31
CA HIS A 15 -8.83 -11.36 2.91
C HIS A 15 -10.02 -11.81 3.77
N GLY A 16 -11.09 -11.01 3.86
CA GLY A 16 -12.31 -11.33 4.61
C GLY A 16 -12.10 -11.75 6.06
N GLY A 17 -11.09 -11.20 6.74
CA GLY A 17 -10.79 -11.56 8.13
C GLY A 17 -9.40 -11.18 8.62
N PHE A 18 -9.32 -10.81 9.90
CA PHE A 18 -8.09 -10.33 10.56
C PHE A 18 -6.96 -11.34 10.55
N ASN A 19 -7.22 -12.64 10.77
CA ASN A 19 -6.15 -13.65 10.76
C ASN A 19 -5.52 -13.79 9.38
N ARG A 20 -6.34 -13.93 8.33
CA ARG A 20 -5.85 -14.09 6.95
C ARG A 20 -5.10 -12.85 6.49
N ALA A 21 -5.62 -11.66 6.81
CA ALA A 21 -4.95 -10.39 6.51
C ALA A 21 -3.62 -10.25 7.25
N ALA A 22 -3.58 -10.58 8.56
CA ALA A 22 -2.34 -10.52 9.33
C ALA A 22 -1.27 -11.46 8.76
N SER A 23 -1.64 -12.68 8.40
CA SER A 23 -0.74 -13.62 7.73
C SER A 23 -0.23 -13.10 6.39
N ALA A 24 -1.11 -12.51 5.55
CA ALA A 24 -0.73 -11.95 4.25
C ALA A 24 0.21 -10.74 4.38
N LEU A 25 0.08 -9.97 5.46
CA LEU A 25 0.92 -8.81 5.76
C LEU A 25 2.17 -9.15 6.58
N TYR A 26 2.40 -10.41 6.95
CA TYR A 26 3.45 -10.84 7.87
C TYR A 26 3.41 -10.10 9.23
N LEU A 27 2.20 -9.82 9.72
CA LEU A 27 1.95 -9.16 11.00
C LEU A 27 1.36 -10.13 12.02
N SER A 28 1.47 -9.78 13.29
CA SER A 28 0.64 -10.39 14.31
C SER A 28 -0.81 -9.89 14.19
N GLN A 29 -1.79 -10.76 14.40
CA GLN A 29 -3.20 -10.35 14.43
C GLN A 29 -3.51 -9.28 15.51
N PRO A 30 -2.91 -9.33 16.72
CA PRO A 30 -3.06 -8.25 17.70
C PRO A 30 -2.59 -6.89 17.17
N SER A 31 -1.45 -6.84 16.47
CA SER A 31 -0.93 -5.61 15.87
C SER A 31 -1.89 -5.05 14.80
N LEU A 32 -2.39 -5.91 13.91
CA LEU A 32 -3.36 -5.51 12.90
C LEU A 32 -4.65 -4.98 13.55
N SER A 33 -5.17 -5.68 14.55
CA SER A 33 -6.39 -5.28 15.27
C SER A 33 -6.22 -3.95 16.00
N GLN A 34 -5.07 -3.68 16.61
CA GLN A 34 -4.78 -2.41 17.24
C GLN A 34 -4.75 -1.26 16.24
N ALA A 35 -4.15 -1.48 15.06
CA ALA A 35 -4.10 -0.48 14.00
C ALA A 35 -5.49 -0.14 13.45
N ILE A 36 -6.35 -1.15 13.24
CA ILE A 36 -7.75 -0.94 12.83
C ILE A 36 -8.53 -0.20 13.91
N ARG A 37 -8.41 -0.60 15.19
CA ARG A 37 -9.07 0.12 16.29
C ARG A 37 -8.60 1.57 16.39
N ALA A 38 -7.34 1.86 16.07
CA ALA A 38 -6.84 3.23 16.03
C ALA A 38 -7.46 4.03 14.89
N LEU A 39 -7.67 3.41 13.72
CA LEU A 39 -8.38 4.01 12.60
C LEU A 39 -9.86 4.28 12.94
N GLU A 40 -10.54 3.30 13.54
CA GLU A 40 -11.93 3.44 14.00
C GLU A 40 -12.10 4.58 15.01
N ARG A 41 -11.16 4.73 15.95
CA ARG A 41 -11.17 5.84 16.91
C ARG A 41 -10.98 7.19 16.25
N ASP A 42 -10.07 7.27 15.28
CA ASP A 42 -9.78 8.51 14.55
C ASP A 42 -10.96 8.94 13.67
N LEU A 43 -11.66 7.97 13.07
CA LEU A 43 -12.88 8.19 12.29
C LEU A 43 -14.14 8.36 13.14
N GLY A 44 -14.08 8.09 14.44
CA GLY A 44 -15.23 8.11 15.34
C GLY A 44 -16.33 7.09 14.98
N SER A 45 -15.99 6.01 14.28
CA SER A 45 -16.95 4.99 13.82
C SER A 45 -16.30 3.61 13.74
N ASP A 46 -17.03 2.59 14.18
CA ASP A 46 -16.63 1.19 13.99
C ASP A 46 -16.73 0.85 12.49
N LEU A 47 -15.68 0.26 11.94
CA LEU A 47 -15.60 -0.16 10.53
C LEU A 47 -16.00 -1.64 10.39
N PHE A 48 -15.85 -2.41 11.46
CA PHE A 48 -16.26 -3.80 11.53
C PHE A 48 -17.20 -4.07 12.72
N HIS A 49 -18.21 -4.91 12.52
CA HIS A 49 -19.04 -5.40 13.60
C HIS A 49 -18.26 -6.37 14.50
N ARG A 50 -18.46 -6.24 15.82
CA ARG A 50 -17.86 -7.13 16.83
C ARG A 50 -18.70 -8.40 17.01
N ILE A 51 -18.86 -9.19 15.95
CA ILE A 51 -19.69 -10.40 15.97
C ILE A 51 -18.82 -11.65 15.72
N GLY A 52 -18.49 -12.35 16.81
CA GLY A 52 -17.78 -13.62 16.75
C GLY A 52 -16.40 -13.54 16.09
N ARG A 53 -16.08 -14.49 15.21
CA ARG A 53 -14.75 -14.65 14.59
C ARG A 53 -14.64 -14.09 13.16
N ARG A 54 -15.72 -13.52 12.60
CA ARG A 54 -15.74 -12.99 11.23
C ARG A 54 -15.59 -11.48 11.23
N ALA A 55 -14.83 -10.95 10.27
CA ALA A 55 -14.82 -9.53 9.98
C ALA A 55 -16.04 -9.22 9.12
N VAL A 56 -17.05 -8.57 9.69
CA VAL A 56 -18.26 -8.12 8.97
C VAL A 56 -18.19 -6.60 8.92
N LEU A 57 -18.31 -6.01 7.73
CA LEU A 57 -18.27 -4.56 7.55
C LEU A 57 -19.52 -3.90 8.09
N THR A 58 -19.35 -2.72 8.69
CA THR A 58 -20.44 -1.78 8.95
C THR A 58 -20.76 -0.96 7.70
N ASP A 59 -21.79 -0.12 7.74
CA ASP A 59 -22.07 0.86 6.69
C ASP A 59 -20.89 1.83 6.51
N ALA A 60 -20.29 2.29 7.62
CA ALA A 60 -19.10 3.13 7.60
C ALA A 60 -17.89 2.40 7.00
N GLY A 61 -17.69 1.13 7.35
CA GLY A 61 -16.68 0.28 6.73
C GLY A 61 -16.87 0.16 5.22
N THR A 62 -18.10 -0.10 4.78
CA THR A 62 -18.42 -0.21 3.35
C THR A 62 -18.16 1.11 2.61
N ALA A 63 -18.58 2.23 3.19
CA ALA A 63 -18.36 3.57 2.64
C ALA A 63 -16.86 3.94 2.52
N LEU A 64 -16.01 3.39 3.40
CA LEU A 64 -14.57 3.67 3.40
C LEU A 64 -13.81 2.94 2.28
N ILE A 65 -14.33 1.87 1.69
CA ILE A 65 -13.57 1.03 0.73
C ILE A 65 -13.09 1.82 -0.48
N ALA A 66 -13.99 2.49 -1.19
CA ALA A 66 -13.66 3.24 -2.39
C ALA A 66 -12.66 4.38 -2.11
N PRO A 67 -12.89 5.29 -1.14
CA PRO A 67 -11.94 6.36 -0.85
C PRO A 67 -10.60 5.83 -0.31
N ALA A 68 -10.58 4.73 0.46
CA ALA A 68 -9.33 4.13 0.92
C ALA A 68 -8.48 3.61 -0.24
N ARG A 69 -9.10 2.93 -1.23
CA ARG A 69 -8.38 2.45 -2.42
C ARG A 69 -7.79 3.61 -3.23
N GLU A 70 -8.55 4.71 -3.37
CA GLU A 70 -8.10 5.88 -4.09
C GLU A 70 -6.94 6.59 -3.38
N ALA A 71 -7.02 6.76 -2.06
CA ALA A 71 -5.95 7.35 -1.27
C ALA A 71 -4.64 6.55 -1.39
N VAL A 72 -4.72 5.22 -1.28
CA VAL A 72 -3.55 4.34 -1.44
C VAL A 72 -2.98 4.47 -2.86
N ARG A 73 -3.84 4.43 -3.90
CA ARG A 73 -3.41 4.59 -5.30
C ARG A 73 -2.74 5.94 -5.54
N SER A 74 -3.33 7.02 -5.06
CA SER A 74 -2.81 8.38 -5.19
C SER A 74 -1.43 8.50 -4.56
N LEU A 75 -1.20 7.88 -3.39
CA LEU A 75 0.13 7.86 -2.79
C LEU A 75 1.16 7.09 -3.62
N GLN A 76 0.77 5.94 -4.19
CA GLN A 76 1.66 5.18 -5.08
C GLN A 76 2.02 5.98 -6.34
N LEU A 77 1.06 6.67 -6.93
CA LEU A 77 1.29 7.55 -8.09
C LEU A 77 2.23 8.71 -7.74
N ALA A 78 2.07 9.33 -6.57
CA ALA A 78 2.95 10.38 -6.10
C ALA A 78 4.41 9.90 -5.98
N ARG A 79 4.63 8.71 -5.42
CA ARG A 79 5.97 8.08 -5.31
C ARG A 79 6.57 7.81 -6.69
N ALA A 80 5.82 7.14 -7.56
CA ALA A 80 6.27 6.78 -8.91
C ALA A 80 6.62 8.02 -9.75
N SER A 81 5.86 9.12 -9.59
CA SER A 81 6.11 10.38 -10.29
C SER A 81 7.50 10.95 -9.96
N VAL A 82 7.89 10.93 -8.68
CA VAL A 82 9.22 11.38 -8.23
C VAL A 82 10.31 10.45 -8.76
N GLU A 83 10.13 9.14 -8.66
CA GLU A 83 11.10 8.15 -9.14
C GLU A 83 11.37 8.29 -10.64
N SER A 84 10.34 8.58 -11.45
CA SER A 84 10.48 8.76 -12.90
C SER A 84 11.41 9.93 -13.26
N VAL A 85 11.40 11.02 -12.49
CA VAL A 85 12.29 12.18 -12.68
C VAL A 85 13.74 11.82 -12.39
N HIS A 86 13.98 10.96 -11.39
CA HIS A 86 15.32 10.51 -11.04
C HIS A 86 15.86 9.45 -12.02
N GLY A 87 15.02 8.52 -12.48
CA GLY A 87 15.39 7.49 -13.45
C GLY A 87 15.78 8.04 -14.82
N LEU A 88 15.15 9.13 -15.26
CA LEU A 88 15.51 9.82 -16.51
C LEU A 88 16.84 10.58 -16.43
N ARG A 89 17.31 10.95 -15.24
CA ARG A 89 18.62 11.63 -15.05
C ARG A 89 19.81 10.66 -14.99
N GLY A 90 19.57 9.37 -14.75
CA GLY A 90 20.63 8.34 -14.71
C GLY A 90 20.98 7.70 -16.06
N ALA A 91 20.08 7.77 -17.06
CA ALA A 91 20.24 7.07 -18.34
C ALA A 91 21.03 7.85 -19.42
N GLY A 92 21.64 8.99 -19.07
CA GLY A 92 22.26 9.90 -20.03
C GLY A 92 23.77 9.73 -20.28
N TRP A 93 24.46 8.85 -19.57
CA TRP A 93 25.92 8.71 -19.72
C TRP A 93 26.34 7.24 -19.80
N THR A 94 27.27 6.97 -20.72
CA THR A 94 27.82 5.66 -21.14
C THR A 94 26.94 4.97 -22.19
N SER A 95 27.30 4.82 -23.48
CA SER A 95 28.61 4.70 -24.11
C SER A 95 28.45 4.99 -25.60
N ARG A 96 29.13 6.02 -26.15
CA ARG A 96 29.29 6.15 -27.60
C ARG A 96 30.59 5.44 -28.00
N PRO A 97 30.59 4.54 -29.00
CA PRO A 97 31.75 3.71 -29.30
C PRO A 97 32.84 4.56 -29.97
N ARG A 98 34.09 4.43 -29.52
CA ARG A 98 35.26 4.98 -30.24
C ARG A 98 35.74 3.95 -31.26
N PRO A 99 35.69 4.22 -32.58
CA PRO A 99 36.32 3.35 -33.55
C PRO A 99 37.84 3.55 -33.48
N HIS A 100 38.59 2.47 -33.32
CA HIS A 100 40.04 2.49 -33.50
C HIS A 100 40.48 1.21 -34.21
N ARG A 101 40.77 1.38 -35.49
CA ARG A 101 41.67 0.59 -36.33
C ARG A 101 42.61 1.61 -37.01
N PRO A 102 43.77 1.23 -37.58
CA PRO A 102 44.53 -0.02 -37.49
C PRO A 102 46.06 0.22 -37.26
N SER A 103 46.86 -0.84 -37.13
CA SER A 103 48.17 -0.93 -37.82
C SER A 103 48.67 -2.36 -37.83
N SER A 104 48.66 -2.92 -39.03
CA SER A 104 49.30 -4.15 -39.46
C SER A 104 50.82 -4.11 -39.31
N ARG A 105 51.40 -5.27 -38.96
CA ARG A 105 52.76 -5.68 -39.29
C ARG A 105 52.66 -7.03 -40.00
#